data_AF-A0A660T648-F1
#
_entry.id   AF-A0A660T648-F1
#
_cell.length_a   1.000
_cell.length_b   1.000
_cell.length_c   1.000
_cell.angle_alpha   90.00
_cell.angle_beta   90.00
_cell.angle_gamma   90.00
#
_symmetry.space_group_name_H-M   'P 1'
#
loop_
_entity.id
_entity.type
_entity.pdbx_description
1 polymer ?
#
loop_
_entity_poly.entity_id
_entity_poly.type
_entity_poly.pdbx_seq_one_letter_code
_entity_poly.pdbx_strand_id
1 'polypeptide(L)'
;KEVSGKWIHNRQAALRILQEEADLEEIVRLVGIDALSSKDRLTLEVARSIREDFLHQNAFHEVDTYTSLEKQFYMLEAILLFYNLALDAVIKEDIPLDLILDHEVREEIARMKYHPEIEIEKIKAVQDSIRKAFEEIKTRRASA
;
A
#
# COMPACT_ATOMS: atom_id res chain seq x y z
N LYS A 1 10.21 0.38 -22.32
CA LYS A 1 11.52 0.87 -21.77
C LYS A 1 11.35 1.64 -20.46
N GLU A 2 10.28 2.43 -20.27
CA GLU A 2 10.03 3.16 -19.00
C GLU A 2 9.66 2.28 -17.80
N VAL A 3 8.91 1.19 -18.03
CA VAL A 3 8.51 0.23 -16.98
C VAL A 3 9.72 -0.33 -16.21
N SER A 4 10.83 -0.60 -16.89
CA SER A 4 12.04 -1.17 -16.28
C SER A 4 12.68 -0.24 -15.23
N GLY A 5 12.73 1.06 -15.47
CA GLY A 5 13.36 2.02 -14.55
C GLY A 5 12.52 2.23 -13.29
N LYS A 6 11.22 2.48 -13.47
CA LYS A 6 10.27 2.64 -12.35
C LYS A 6 10.15 1.35 -11.54
N TRP A 7 10.14 0.19 -12.19
CA TRP A 7 10.08 -1.10 -11.50
C TRP A 7 11.24 -1.30 -10.52
N ILE A 8 12.47 -1.00 -10.94
CA ILE A 8 13.65 -1.11 -10.05
C ILE A 8 13.49 -0.20 -8.84
N HIS A 9 13.03 1.04 -9.06
CA HIS A 9 12.79 1.99 -7.98
C HIS A 9 11.71 1.51 -7.01
N ASN A 10 10.57 1.04 -7.53
CA ASN A 10 9.46 0.53 -6.74
C ASN A 10 9.90 -0.69 -5.91
N ARG A 11 10.62 -1.63 -6.53
CA ARG A 11 11.17 -2.79 -5.82
C ARG A 11 12.13 -2.39 -4.72
N GLN A 12 13.02 -1.42 -4.96
CA GLN A 12 13.92 -0.92 -3.92
C GLN A 12 13.16 -0.23 -2.78
N ALA A 13 12.11 0.53 -3.09
CA ALA A 13 11.26 1.15 -2.07
C ALA A 13 10.55 0.11 -1.21
N ALA A 14 9.97 -0.91 -1.82
CA ALA A 14 9.30 -2.01 -1.11
C ALA A 14 10.27 -2.77 -0.19
N LEU A 15 11.48 -3.06 -0.67
CA LEU A 15 12.51 -3.71 0.16
C LEU A 15 12.94 -2.85 1.35
N ARG A 16 13.02 -1.51 1.19
CA ARG A 16 13.30 -0.61 2.31
C ARG A 16 12.17 -0.64 3.35
N ILE A 17 10.92 -0.61 2.91
CA ILE A 17 9.75 -0.68 3.81
C ILE A 17 9.74 -1.99 4.60
N LEU A 18 10.04 -3.13 3.95
CA LEU A 18 10.14 -4.42 4.63
C LEU A 18 11.31 -4.51 5.61
N GLN A 19 12.42 -3.83 5.32
CA GLN A 19 13.55 -3.74 6.26
C GLN A 19 13.18 -2.87 7.47
N GLU A 20 12.54 -1.71 7.24
CA GLU A 20 12.04 -0.85 8.31
C GLU A 20 11.00 -1.59 9.18
N GLU A 21 10.14 -2.41 8.57
CA GLU A 21 9.22 -3.29 9.32
C GLU A 21 9.98 -4.22 10.27
N ALA A 22 11.02 -4.90 9.80
CA ALA A 22 11.79 -5.81 10.65
C ALA A 22 12.41 -5.09 11.86
N ASP A 23 12.94 -3.88 11.66
CA ASP A 23 13.51 -3.05 12.72
C ASP A 23 12.42 -2.59 13.71
N LEU A 24 11.26 -2.17 13.19
CA LEU A 24 10.12 -1.74 13.99
C LEU A 24 9.49 -2.89 14.78
N GLU A 25 9.44 -4.11 14.24
CA GLU A 25 8.95 -5.28 14.96
C GLU A 25 9.78 -5.58 16.22
N GLU A 26 11.09 -5.31 16.19
CA GLU A 26 11.93 -5.45 17.40
C GLU A 26 11.51 -4.46 18.48
N ILE A 27 11.25 -3.21 18.09
CA ILE A 27 10.78 -2.15 18.98
C ILE A 27 9.40 -2.52 19.55
N VAL A 28 8.47 -2.96 18.71
CA VAL A 28 7.13 -3.39 19.14
C VAL A 28 7.19 -4.52 20.17
N ARG A 29 8.11 -5.48 20.00
CA ARG A 29 8.30 -6.56 20.99
C ARG A 29 8.79 -6.05 22.36
N LEU A 30 9.52 -4.94 22.39
CA LEU A 30 10.08 -4.38 23.62
C LEU A 30 9.11 -3.43 24.35
N VAL A 31 8.42 -2.56 23.62
CA VAL A 31 7.63 -1.47 24.21
C VAL A 31 6.14 -1.47 23.85
N GLY A 32 5.71 -2.37 22.95
CA GLY A 32 4.34 -2.42 22.45
C GLY A 32 4.08 -1.48 21.27
N ILE A 33 2.99 -1.75 20.53
CA ILE A 33 2.63 -1.00 19.31
C ILE A 33 2.18 0.44 19.60
N ASP A 34 1.64 0.69 20.79
CA ASP A 34 1.12 2.00 21.21
C ASP A 34 2.22 3.06 21.38
N ALA A 35 3.48 2.63 21.49
CA ALA A 35 4.63 3.51 21.61
C ALA A 35 5.12 4.06 20.25
N LEU A 36 4.61 3.53 19.13
CA LEU A 36 5.05 3.91 17.80
C LEU A 36 4.43 5.24 17.34
N SER A 37 5.21 5.99 16.55
CA SER A 37 4.68 7.17 15.88
C SER A 37 3.65 6.77 14.80
N SER A 38 2.76 7.69 14.42
CA SER A 38 1.82 7.46 13.30
C SER A 38 2.54 7.07 12.01
N LYS A 39 3.74 7.62 11.78
CA LYS A 39 4.57 7.24 10.64
C LYS A 39 5.01 5.77 10.72
N ASP A 40 5.50 5.34 11.88
CA ASP A 40 6.01 3.97 12.04
C ASP A 40 4.86 2.95 12.00
N ARG A 41 3.71 3.28 12.59
CA ARG A 41 2.48 2.49 12.45
C ARG A 41 2.06 2.37 10.98
N LEU A 42 2.12 3.46 10.21
CA LEU A 42 1.83 3.43 8.78
C LEU A 42 2.82 2.54 8.02
N THR A 43 4.12 2.62 8.34
CA THR A 43 5.14 1.74 7.73
C THR A 43 4.82 0.27 7.96
N LEU A 44 4.44 -0.12 9.19
CA LEU A 44 4.03 -1.49 9.50
C LEU A 44 2.78 -1.93 8.71
N GLU A 45 1.78 -1.07 8.59
CA GLU A 45 0.54 -1.39 7.85
C GLU A 45 0.80 -1.54 6.34
N VAL A 46 1.66 -0.70 5.75
CA VAL A 46 2.06 -0.83 4.35
C VAL A 46 2.95 -2.04 4.13
N ALA A 47 3.86 -2.34 5.05
CA ALA A 47 4.68 -3.54 4.98
C ALA A 47 3.83 -4.81 5.02
N ARG A 48 2.78 -4.85 5.87
CA ARG A 48 1.76 -5.90 5.87
C ARG A 48 1.09 -6.02 4.50
N SER A 49 0.66 -4.90 3.90
CA SER A 49 0.08 -4.91 2.54
C SER A 49 1.05 -5.47 1.48
N ILE A 50 2.33 -5.10 1.54
CA ILE A 50 3.35 -5.69 0.66
C ILE A 50 3.43 -7.21 0.85
N ARG A 51 3.42 -7.70 2.10
CA ARG A 51 3.48 -9.15 2.39
C ARG A 51 2.22 -9.86 1.92
N GLU A 52 1.04 -9.36 2.27
CA GLU A 52 -0.24 -10.07 2.09
C GLU A 52 -0.88 -9.87 0.72
N ASP A 53 -0.73 -8.68 0.14
CA ASP A 53 -1.41 -8.30 -1.11
C ASP A 53 -0.51 -8.48 -2.34
N PHE A 54 0.81 -8.48 -2.15
CA PHE A 54 1.78 -8.58 -3.25
C PHE A 54 2.66 -9.84 -3.19
N LEU A 55 3.28 -10.16 -2.04
CA LEU A 55 4.19 -11.31 -1.93
C LEU A 55 3.45 -12.64 -1.75
N HIS A 56 2.35 -12.66 -1.00
CA HIS A 56 1.55 -13.86 -0.78
C HIS A 56 0.69 -14.17 -2.00
N GLN A 57 1.11 -15.21 -2.74
CA GLN A 57 0.37 -15.77 -3.87
C GLN A 57 -0.28 -17.09 -3.49
N ASN A 58 -1.57 -17.23 -3.77
CA ASN A 58 -2.30 -18.47 -3.57
C ASN A 58 -2.17 -19.38 -4.81
N ALA A 59 -1.28 -20.37 -4.74
CA ALA A 59 -1.05 -21.33 -5.82
C ALA A 59 -2.29 -22.12 -6.25
N PHE A 60 -3.32 -22.24 -5.40
CA PHE A 60 -4.56 -22.97 -5.66
C PHE A 60 -5.69 -22.09 -6.22
N HIS A 61 -5.49 -20.77 -6.34
CA HIS A 61 -6.52 -19.85 -6.84
C HIS A 61 -6.33 -19.55 -8.33
N GLU A 62 -7.34 -19.81 -9.15
CA GLU A 62 -7.27 -19.76 -10.63
C GLU A 62 -6.67 -18.47 -11.20
N VAL A 63 -6.86 -17.33 -10.53
CA VAL A 63 -6.35 -16.02 -10.96
C VAL A 63 -5.01 -15.64 -10.31
N ASP A 64 -4.71 -16.16 -9.12
CA ASP A 64 -3.53 -15.76 -8.32
C ASP A 64 -2.40 -16.81 -8.40
N THR A 65 -2.63 -17.93 -9.09
CA THR A 65 -1.60 -18.93 -9.42
C THR A 65 -0.46 -18.34 -10.27
N TYR A 66 -0.74 -17.33 -11.09
CA TYR A 66 0.24 -16.65 -11.93
C TYR A 66 -0.09 -15.16 -12.08
N THR A 67 0.91 -14.30 -11.91
CA THR A 67 0.77 -12.84 -12.07
C THR A 67 1.84 -12.33 -13.03
N SER A 68 1.44 -11.65 -14.10
CA SER A 68 2.32 -11.06 -15.11
C SER A 68 3.19 -9.93 -14.54
N LEU A 69 4.31 -9.62 -15.20
CA LEU A 69 5.17 -8.49 -14.79
C LEU A 69 4.44 -7.14 -14.86
N GLU A 70 3.52 -6.97 -15.82
CA GLU A 70 2.72 -5.76 -15.94
C GLU A 70 1.78 -5.61 -14.74
N LYS A 71 1.06 -6.69 -14.39
CA LYS A 71 0.19 -6.71 -13.22
C LYS A 71 0.97 -6.49 -11.92
N GLN A 72 2.11 -7.17 -11.74
CA GLN A 72 3.00 -6.96 -10.60
C GLN A 72 3.44 -5.49 -10.49
N PHE A 73 3.80 -4.86 -11.61
CA PHE A 73 4.21 -3.46 -11.64
C PHE A 73 3.11 -2.54 -11.11
N TYR A 74 1.88 -2.67 -11.62
CA TYR A 74 0.77 -1.80 -11.21
C TYR A 74 0.32 -2.05 -9.78
N MET A 75 0.32 -3.31 -9.32
CA MET A 75 0.02 -3.64 -7.93
C MET A 75 1.02 -2.98 -6.98
N LEU A 76 2.32 -3.11 -7.25
CA LEU A 76 3.34 -2.52 -6.41
C LEU A 76 3.31 -0.98 -6.47
N GLU A 77 3.07 -0.41 -7.66
CA GLU A 77 2.94 1.04 -7.83
C GLU A 77 1.75 1.59 -7.04
N ALA A 78 0.61 0.89 -6.99
CA ALA A 78 -0.55 1.29 -6.21
C ALA A 78 -0.29 1.25 -4.69
N ILE A 79 0.34 0.18 -4.18
CA ILE A 79 0.71 0.09 -2.75
C ILE A 79 1.65 1.24 -2.36
N LEU A 80 2.66 1.53 -3.19
CA LEU A 80 3.60 2.62 -2.92
C LEU A 80 2.98 4.01 -3.08
N LEU A 81 2.04 4.18 -4.01
CA LEU A 81 1.26 5.41 -4.15
C LEU A 81 0.46 5.69 -2.88
N PHE A 82 -0.24 4.67 -2.35
CA PHE A 82 -0.97 4.76 -1.10
C PHE A 82 -0.03 5.17 0.05
N TYR A 83 1.12 4.50 0.18
CA TYR A 83 2.10 4.82 1.22
C TYR A 83 2.56 6.29 1.19
N ASN A 84 2.94 6.79 0.02
CA ASN A 84 3.43 8.16 -0.13
C ASN A 84 2.33 9.20 0.20
N LEU A 85 1.10 8.97 -0.25
CA LEU A 85 -0.01 9.86 0.05
C LEU A 85 -0.41 9.81 1.53
N ALA A 86 -0.38 8.62 2.14
CA ALA A 86 -0.64 8.43 3.56
C ALA A 86 0.43 9.14 4.41
N LEU A 87 1.71 9.01 4.06
CA LEU A 87 2.80 9.71 4.73
C LEU A 87 2.62 11.22 4.66
N ASP A 88 2.31 11.75 3.48
CA ASP A 88 2.10 13.19 3.29
C ASP A 88 0.89 13.68 4.09
N ALA A 89 -0.22 12.94 4.05
CA ALA A 89 -1.42 13.25 4.82
C ALA A 89 -1.16 13.29 6.34
N VAL A 90 -0.42 12.31 6.87
CA VAL A 90 -0.09 12.24 8.30
C VAL A 90 0.91 13.32 8.71
N ILE A 91 1.99 13.52 7.93
CA ILE A 91 3.12 14.36 8.34
C ILE A 91 2.87 15.84 8.04
N LYS A 92 2.31 16.15 6.86
CA LYS A 92 2.18 17.53 6.37
C LYS A 92 0.81 18.13 6.69
N GLU A 93 -0.22 17.29 6.70
CA GLU A 93 -1.62 17.74 6.82
C GLU A 93 -2.24 17.37 8.17
N ASP A 94 -1.48 16.71 9.06
CA ASP A 94 -1.91 16.29 10.41
C ASP A 94 -3.23 15.51 10.40
N ILE A 95 -3.41 14.68 9.37
CA ILE A 95 -4.57 13.80 9.25
C ILE A 95 -4.37 12.60 10.18
N PRO A 96 -5.34 12.28 11.06
CA PRO A 96 -5.25 11.11 11.92
C PRO A 96 -5.08 9.83 11.11
N LEU A 97 -4.08 9.02 11.46
CA LEU A 97 -3.77 7.78 10.74
C LEU A 97 -4.98 6.85 10.65
N ASP A 98 -5.76 6.73 11.73
CA ASP A 98 -6.90 5.81 11.77
C ASP A 98 -7.96 6.18 10.72
N LEU A 99 -8.15 7.46 10.39
CA LEU A 99 -9.05 7.90 9.32
C LEU A 99 -8.61 7.40 7.93
N ILE A 100 -7.30 7.27 7.72
CA ILE A 100 -6.72 6.73 6.49
C ILE A 100 -6.81 5.20 6.48
N LEU A 101 -6.52 4.57 7.62
CA LEU A 101 -6.54 3.12 7.75
C LEU A 101 -7.95 2.51 7.68
N ASP A 102 -8.98 3.26 8.05
CA ASP A 102 -10.38 2.83 7.99
C ASP A 102 -11.01 3.04 6.59
N HIS A 103 -10.28 3.61 5.63
CA HIS A 103 -10.80 3.89 4.30
C HIS A 103 -10.89 2.64 3.43
N GLU A 104 -12.01 2.46 2.71
CA GLU A 104 -12.33 1.26 1.90
C GLU A 104 -11.34 1.00 0.76
N VAL A 105 -10.61 2.03 0.31
CA VAL A 105 -9.61 1.92 -0.76
C VAL A 105 -8.50 0.91 -0.46
N ARG A 106 -8.25 0.61 0.82
CA ARG A 106 -7.31 -0.46 1.22
C ARG A 106 -7.81 -1.84 0.80
N GLU A 107 -9.12 -2.06 0.83
CA GLU A 107 -9.69 -3.32 0.33
C GLU A 107 -9.57 -3.43 -1.19
N GLU A 108 -9.70 -2.32 -1.92
CA GLU A 108 -9.45 -2.31 -3.38
C GLU A 108 -7.99 -2.69 -3.69
N ILE A 109 -7.03 -2.16 -2.94
CA ILE A 109 -5.61 -2.52 -3.06
C ILE A 109 -5.42 -4.02 -2.82
N ALA A 110 -5.96 -4.55 -1.73
CA ALA A 110 -5.84 -5.98 -1.38
C ALA A 110 -6.47 -6.91 -2.42
N ARG A 111 -7.54 -6.48 -3.08
CA ARG A 111 -8.27 -7.28 -4.08
C ARG A 111 -7.62 -7.26 -5.46
N MET A 112 -6.63 -6.40 -5.73
CA MET A 112 -5.94 -6.34 -7.01
C MET A 112 -5.42 -7.70 -7.49
N LYS A 113 -4.94 -8.55 -6.57
CA LYS A 113 -4.40 -9.88 -6.91
C LYS A 113 -5.45 -10.82 -7.52
N TYR A 114 -6.72 -10.65 -7.17
CA TYR A 114 -7.82 -11.47 -7.66
C TYR A 114 -8.39 -11.01 -9.00
N HIS A 115 -7.94 -9.87 -9.55
CA HIS A 115 -8.36 -9.43 -10.87
C HIS A 115 -7.67 -10.24 -11.97
N PRO A 116 -8.41 -10.81 -12.94
CA PRO A 116 -7.82 -11.49 -14.08
C PRO A 116 -6.90 -10.59 -14.89
N GLU A 117 -5.88 -11.15 -15.55
CA GLU A 117 -4.93 -10.42 -16.40
C GLU A 117 -5.61 -9.62 -17.52
N ILE A 118 -6.75 -10.11 -18.04
CA ILE A 118 -7.54 -9.41 -19.07
C ILE A 118 -8.19 -8.12 -18.54
N GLU A 119 -8.29 -7.97 -17.22
CA GLU A 119 -8.87 -6.81 -16.54
C GLU A 119 -7.79 -5.85 -16.01
N ILE A 120 -6.62 -5.78 -16.65
CA ILE A 120 -5.50 -4.92 -16.22
C ILE A 120 -5.90 -3.45 -16.02
N GLU A 121 -6.87 -2.96 -16.79
CA GLU A 121 -7.40 -1.60 -16.65
C GLU A 121 -8.09 -1.36 -15.30
N LYS A 122 -8.70 -2.38 -14.69
CA LYS A 122 -9.24 -2.26 -13.33
C LYS A 122 -8.13 -2.10 -12.29
N ILE A 123 -7.00 -2.78 -12.49
CA ILE A 123 -5.83 -2.68 -11.61
C ILE A 123 -5.20 -1.29 -11.72
N LYS A 124 -5.08 -0.75 -12.94
CA LYS A 124 -4.63 0.63 -13.17
C LYS A 124 -5.56 1.65 -12.52
N ALA A 125 -6.87 1.44 -12.62
CA ALA A 125 -7.88 2.34 -12.06
C ALA A 125 -7.80 2.46 -10.53
N VAL A 126 -7.24 1.47 -9.81
CA VAL A 126 -7.01 1.56 -8.36
C VAL A 126 -6.14 2.76 -8.00
N GLN A 127 -5.21 3.17 -8.87
CA GLN A 127 -4.41 4.39 -8.63
C GLN A 127 -5.28 5.65 -8.58
N ASP A 128 -6.31 5.71 -9.40
CA ASP A 128 -7.27 6.82 -9.42
C ASP A 128 -8.20 6.74 -8.20
N SER A 129 -8.65 5.54 -7.82
CA SER A 129 -9.39 5.32 -6.56
C SER A 129 -8.59 5.81 -5.34
N ILE A 130 -7.30 5.51 -5.27
CA ILE A 130 -6.40 5.98 -4.20
C ILE A 130 -6.36 7.50 -4.18
N ARG A 131 -6.14 8.16 -5.31
CA ARG A 131 -6.09 9.63 -5.36
C ARG A 131 -7.40 10.25 -4.90
N LYS A 132 -8.53 9.73 -5.40
CA LYS A 132 -9.87 10.19 -5.02
C LYS A 132 -10.15 10.01 -3.54
N ALA A 133 -9.78 8.85 -2.97
CA ALA A 133 -9.90 8.58 -1.54
C ALA A 133 -9.15 9.63 -0.70
N PHE A 134 -7.92 9.98 -1.07
CA PHE A 134 -7.17 11.00 -0.34
C PHE A 134 -7.78 12.39 -0.45
N GLU A 135 -8.37 12.78 -1.59
CA GLU A 135 -9.13 14.03 -1.69
C GLU A 135 -10.38 14.03 -0.80
N GLU A 136 -11.08 12.90 -0.72
CA GLU A 136 -12.27 12.74 0.14
C GLU A 136 -11.90 12.80 1.63
N ILE A 137 -10.84 12.11 2.04
CA ILE A 137 -10.30 12.12 3.41
C ILE A 137 -9.94 13.56 3.83
N LYS A 138 -9.24 14.31 2.96
CA LYS A 138 -8.87 15.71 3.19
C LYS A 138 -10.10 16.62 3.35
N THR A 139 -11.10 16.45 2.48
CA THR A 139 -12.34 17.23 2.53
C THR A 139 -13.12 16.97 3.81
N ARG A 140 -13.18 15.71 4.25
CA ARG A 140 -13.84 15.31 5.50
C ARG A 140 -13.15 15.89 6.73
N ARG A 141 -11.82 15.98 6.72
CA ARG A 141 -11.05 16.67 7.77
C ARG A 141 -11.31 18.17 7.80
N ALA A 142 -11.38 18.84 6.64
CA ALA A 142 -11.66 20.28 6.58
C ALA A 142 -13.07 20.64 7.09
N SER A 143 -14.00 19.67 7.11
CA SER A 143 -15.38 19.86 7.54
C SER A 143 -15.62 19.52 9.02
N ALA A 144 -14.60 19.04 9.74
CA ALA A 144 -14.66 18.58 11.14
C ALA A 144 -13.79 19.45 12.06
#